data_AF-A0A0W8D491-F1
#
_entry.id   AF-A0A0W8D491-F1
#
_cell.length_a   1.000
_cell.length_b   1.000
_cell.length_c   1.000
_cell.angle_alpha   90.00
_cell.angle_beta   90.00
_cell.angle_gamma   90.00
#
_symmetry.space_group_name_H-M   'P 1'
#
loop_
_entity.id
_entity.type
_entity.pdbx_description
1 polymer ?
#
loop_
_entity_poly.entity_id
_entity_poly.type
_entity_poly.pdbx_seq_one_letter_code
_entity_poly.pdbx_strand_id
1 'polypeptide(L)'
;MKELLLSEEQRLDKGVATRTMNQSKSKEQQVQGDQEADASLIGNVMQAELGNILQLSLQKVPQIRKEAIACIDALLTQGLANPFPCIPNVVALETDRVPDVRDAAFSLLLALYGRFRTQFHTQLVKGVQASYSFQLSVYGDATALGIDENEKAYCLFGRLYANCVSSAKSHGFLRALMNQFTDQGSVLQPLKSKPLATNSKTFTTSLKYLCYLAQIISTLPYEVEDEPLYIIYSINRYVSLRLGPVLDDLKKSFAEAGVPQILLDDDEADPSRIKIDEYRLRPVADSMLTSQANNARISFAIALMLRLKFTLKRNYKLDNEKCATYKPSSTNAPEEAKERSPKKLLLPSVDDLCQTDDPIQMNWNLLMVAWYAAREDQKQLDIDMEANQKPKAAPKRRRRSIKDSSSKKPKLQENASEDEYVEGFD
;
A
#
# COMPACT_ATOMS: atom_id res chain seq x y z
N MET A 1 -6.12 -24.33 -28.02
CA MET A 1 -6.14 -22.86 -28.16
C MET A 1 -4.74 -22.29 -28.30
N LYS A 2 -3.88 -22.41 -27.28
CA LYS A 2 -2.45 -22.05 -27.36
C LYS A 2 -1.72 -22.63 -28.58
N GLU A 3 -1.83 -23.94 -28.82
CA GLU A 3 -1.20 -24.58 -30.00
C GLU A 3 -1.71 -24.02 -31.32
N LEU A 4 -3.00 -23.66 -31.40
CA LEU A 4 -3.61 -23.04 -32.57
C LEU A 4 -3.03 -21.64 -32.81
N LEU A 5 -2.88 -20.83 -31.76
CA LEU A 5 -2.25 -19.50 -31.83
C LEU A 5 -0.80 -19.57 -32.30
N LEU A 6 -0.02 -20.51 -31.75
CA LEU A 6 1.38 -20.70 -32.13
C LEU A 6 1.52 -21.22 -33.56
N SER A 7 0.64 -22.12 -33.98
CA SER A 7 0.60 -22.62 -35.37
C SER A 7 0.28 -21.50 -36.35
N GLU A 8 -0.67 -20.61 -36.03
CA GLU A 8 -1.02 -19.47 -36.86
C GLU A 8 0.12 -18.44 -36.94
N GLU A 9 0.77 -18.13 -35.83
CA GLU A 9 1.95 -17.26 -35.81
C GLU A 9 3.06 -17.80 -36.72
N GLN A 10 3.37 -19.10 -36.63
CA GLN A 10 4.34 -19.72 -37.52
C GLN A 10 3.92 -19.72 -38.99
N ARG A 11 2.61 -19.85 -39.29
CA ARG A 11 2.07 -19.79 -40.65
C ARG A 11 2.24 -18.41 -41.26
N LEU A 12 2.00 -17.36 -40.47
CA LEU A 12 2.13 -15.95 -40.85
C LEU A 12 3.61 -15.55 -40.98
N ASP A 13 4.45 -15.85 -39.99
CA ASP A 13 5.88 -15.49 -39.97
C ASP A 13 6.69 -16.17 -41.09
N LYS A 14 6.39 -17.43 -41.41
CA LYS A 14 7.08 -18.15 -42.49
C LYS A 14 6.64 -17.67 -43.88
N GLY A 15 5.75 -16.68 -43.97
CA GLY A 15 5.19 -16.18 -45.22
C GLY A 15 4.49 -17.28 -46.01
N VAL A 16 4.00 -18.33 -45.35
CA VAL A 16 3.38 -19.48 -46.01
C VAL A 16 2.07 -19.05 -46.65
N ALA A 17 1.32 -18.14 -46.00
CA ALA A 17 0.17 -17.48 -46.62
C ALA A 17 0.56 -16.76 -47.92
N THR A 18 1.63 -15.97 -47.90
CA THR A 18 2.13 -15.22 -49.06
C THR A 18 2.68 -16.12 -50.17
N ARG A 19 3.36 -17.22 -49.82
CA ARG A 19 3.88 -18.20 -50.78
C ARG A 19 2.78 -19.06 -51.40
N THR A 20 1.76 -19.42 -50.63
CA THR A 20 0.60 -20.18 -51.13
C THR A 20 -0.22 -19.33 -52.09
N MET A 21 -0.42 -18.04 -51.77
CA MET A 21 -1.07 -17.05 -52.65
C MET A 21 -0.32 -16.84 -53.98
N ASN A 22 1.02 -16.97 -53.97
CA ASN A 22 1.86 -16.85 -55.16
C ASN A 22 1.99 -18.16 -55.97
N GLN A 23 1.59 -19.32 -55.40
CA GLN A 23 1.64 -20.63 -56.07
C GLN A 23 0.32 -21.07 -56.69
N SER A 24 -0.82 -20.47 -56.29
CA SER A 24 -2.12 -20.67 -56.93
C SER A 24 -2.12 -20.09 -58.35
N LYS A 25 -2.10 -20.98 -59.36
CA LYS A 25 -1.88 -20.67 -60.78
C LYS A 25 -3.08 -20.04 -61.54
N SER A 26 -4.23 -19.77 -60.91
CA SER A 26 -5.34 -19.08 -61.57
C SER A 26 -5.59 -17.70 -60.94
N LYS A 27 -5.69 -16.67 -61.79
CA LYS A 27 -6.16 -15.33 -61.40
C LYS A 27 -7.55 -15.35 -60.78
N GLU A 28 -8.36 -16.39 -61.01
CA GLU A 28 -9.70 -16.53 -60.41
C GLU A 28 -9.64 -16.98 -58.94
N GLN A 29 -8.68 -17.83 -58.57
CA GLN A 29 -8.45 -18.22 -57.17
C GLN A 29 -7.70 -17.14 -56.37
N GLN A 30 -6.97 -16.27 -57.07
CA GLN A 30 -6.36 -15.07 -56.48
C GLN A 30 -7.39 -13.97 -56.16
N VAL A 31 -8.56 -14.00 -56.81
CA VAL A 31 -9.65 -13.02 -56.68
C VAL A 31 -10.80 -13.54 -55.79
N GLN A 32 -10.80 -14.84 -55.46
CA GLN A 32 -11.67 -15.39 -54.43
C GLN A 32 -11.11 -14.99 -53.06
N GLY A 33 -11.79 -14.04 -52.42
CA GLY A 33 -11.30 -13.29 -51.26
C GLY A 33 -10.68 -14.10 -50.12
N ASP A 34 -9.63 -13.51 -49.56
CA ASP A 34 -9.17 -13.58 -48.18
C ASP A 34 -9.08 -14.96 -47.52
N GLN A 35 -7.92 -15.61 -47.66
CA GLN A 35 -7.39 -16.50 -46.61
C GLN A 35 -7.12 -15.75 -45.28
N GLU A 36 -7.31 -14.43 -45.24
CA GLU A 36 -7.46 -13.65 -44.01
C GLU A 36 -8.75 -13.99 -43.26
N ALA A 37 -9.76 -14.60 -43.90
CA ALA A 37 -11.01 -15.00 -43.25
C ALA A 37 -10.78 -16.05 -42.14
N ASP A 38 -9.89 -17.02 -42.36
CA ASP A 38 -9.55 -18.03 -41.35
C ASP A 38 -8.76 -17.40 -40.19
N ALA A 39 -7.81 -16.51 -40.48
CA ALA A 39 -7.06 -15.77 -39.46
C ALA A 39 -7.99 -14.85 -38.64
N SER A 40 -8.93 -14.19 -39.32
CA SER A 40 -9.97 -13.35 -38.71
C SER A 40 -10.94 -14.17 -37.86
N LEU A 41 -11.36 -15.35 -38.33
CA LEU A 41 -12.21 -16.27 -37.57
C LEU A 41 -11.51 -16.74 -36.29
N ILE A 42 -10.25 -17.17 -36.40
CA ILE A 42 -9.44 -17.58 -35.24
C ILE A 42 -9.31 -16.41 -34.28
N GLY A 43 -8.96 -15.22 -34.75
CA GLY A 43 -8.90 -14.01 -33.93
C GLY A 43 -10.21 -13.71 -33.18
N ASN A 44 -11.35 -13.82 -33.87
CA ASN A 44 -12.67 -13.57 -33.29
C ASN A 44 -13.05 -14.60 -32.21
N VAL A 45 -12.81 -15.90 -32.45
CA VAL A 45 -13.05 -16.96 -31.46
C VAL A 45 -12.17 -16.73 -30.22
N MET A 46 -10.90 -16.38 -30.44
CA MET A 46 -9.95 -16.13 -29.37
C MET A 46 -10.34 -14.92 -28.50
N GLN A 47 -10.82 -13.84 -29.11
CA GLN A 47 -11.35 -12.68 -28.40
C GLN A 47 -12.60 -13.02 -27.60
N ALA A 48 -13.52 -13.82 -28.17
CA ALA A 48 -14.73 -14.25 -27.49
C ALA A 48 -14.42 -15.10 -26.25
N GLU A 49 -13.40 -15.95 -26.33
CA GLU A 49 -12.99 -16.83 -25.24
C GLU A 49 -12.09 -16.17 -24.20
N LEU A 50 -11.59 -14.95 -24.44
CA LEU A 50 -10.68 -14.25 -23.51
C LEU A 50 -11.24 -14.17 -22.09
N GLY A 51 -12.54 -13.92 -21.95
CA GLY A 51 -13.21 -13.89 -20.64
C GLY A 51 -13.09 -15.21 -19.88
N ASN A 52 -13.26 -16.34 -20.58
CA ASN A 52 -13.14 -17.68 -20.00
C ASN A 52 -11.68 -18.01 -19.65
N ILE A 53 -10.73 -17.64 -20.52
CA ILE A 53 -9.29 -17.83 -20.26
C ILE A 53 -8.85 -17.05 -19.02
N LEU A 54 -9.31 -15.80 -18.87
CA LEU A 54 -9.05 -14.98 -17.69
C LEU A 54 -9.64 -15.60 -16.42
N GLN A 55 -10.81 -16.22 -16.48
CA GLN A 55 -11.36 -16.96 -15.34
C GLN A 55 -10.54 -18.21 -15.01
N LEU A 56 -10.10 -18.96 -16.04
CA LEU A 56 -9.26 -20.14 -15.88
C LEU A 56 -7.89 -19.80 -15.27
N SER A 57 -7.35 -18.62 -15.59
CA SER A 57 -6.07 -18.16 -15.05
C SER A 57 -6.07 -18.00 -13.53
N LEU A 58 -7.24 -17.92 -12.88
CA LEU A 58 -7.37 -17.76 -11.43
C LEU A 58 -7.91 -19.02 -10.72
N GLN A 59 -7.87 -20.18 -11.38
CA GLN A 59 -8.37 -21.45 -10.82
C GLN A 59 -7.38 -22.14 -9.89
N LYS A 60 -7.87 -23.08 -9.07
CA LYS A 60 -7.06 -23.78 -8.06
C LYS A 60 -5.90 -24.59 -8.63
N VAL A 61 -6.07 -25.18 -9.82
CA VAL A 61 -5.10 -26.08 -10.43
C VAL A 61 -3.95 -25.28 -11.07
N PRO A 62 -2.69 -25.44 -10.61
CA PRO A 62 -1.57 -24.64 -11.11
C PRO A 62 -1.27 -24.83 -12.60
N GLN A 63 -1.42 -26.06 -13.12
CA GLN A 63 -1.19 -26.35 -14.53
C GLN A 63 -2.17 -25.59 -15.44
N ILE A 64 -3.44 -25.45 -15.01
CA ILE A 64 -4.43 -24.65 -15.72
C ILE A 64 -4.00 -23.18 -15.75
N ARG A 65 -3.51 -22.63 -14.63
CA ARG A 65 -3.03 -21.26 -14.57
C ARG A 65 -1.82 -21.02 -15.47
N LYS A 66 -0.87 -21.96 -15.49
CA LYS A 66 0.33 -21.93 -16.36
C LYS A 66 -0.04 -21.93 -17.84
N GLU A 67 -0.98 -22.77 -18.25
CA GLU A 67 -1.42 -22.78 -19.65
C GLU A 67 -2.30 -21.57 -20.00
N ALA A 68 -3.15 -21.11 -19.08
CA ALA A 68 -3.97 -19.93 -19.27
C ALA A 68 -3.12 -18.66 -19.44
N ILE A 69 -2.09 -18.47 -18.61
CA ILE A 69 -1.21 -17.30 -18.73
C ILE A 69 -0.39 -17.32 -20.02
N ALA A 70 0.08 -18.50 -20.46
CA ALA A 70 0.74 -18.64 -21.75
C ALA A 70 -0.20 -18.32 -22.91
N CYS A 71 -1.49 -18.67 -22.79
CA CYS A 71 -2.51 -18.30 -23.77
C CYS A 71 -2.77 -16.79 -23.78
N ILE A 72 -2.86 -16.15 -22.62
CA ILE A 72 -3.02 -14.70 -22.50
C ILE A 72 -1.81 -13.98 -23.12
N ASP A 73 -0.60 -14.43 -22.84
CA ASP A 73 0.64 -13.87 -23.41
C ASP A 73 0.65 -13.95 -24.94
N ALA A 74 0.32 -15.10 -25.52
CA ALA A 74 0.20 -15.26 -26.97
C ALA A 74 -0.84 -14.30 -27.58
N LEU A 75 -2.03 -14.18 -26.98
CA LEU A 75 -3.08 -13.28 -27.46
C LEU A 75 -2.67 -11.82 -27.45
N LEU A 76 -1.94 -11.40 -26.41
CA LEU A 76 -1.48 -10.01 -26.27
C LEU A 76 -0.29 -9.70 -27.17
N THR A 77 0.63 -10.65 -27.32
CA THR A 77 1.80 -10.52 -28.19
C THR A 77 1.39 -10.43 -29.66
N GLN A 78 0.40 -11.22 -30.07
CA GLN A 78 -0.17 -11.21 -31.43
C GLN A 78 -1.13 -10.03 -31.68
N GLY A 79 -1.41 -9.18 -30.69
CA GLY A 79 -2.32 -8.04 -30.83
C GLY A 79 -3.80 -8.42 -31.00
N LEU A 80 -4.15 -9.66 -30.69
CA LEU A 80 -5.51 -10.18 -30.83
C LEU A 80 -6.40 -9.80 -29.65
N ALA A 81 -5.86 -9.37 -28.52
CA ALA A 81 -6.64 -9.00 -27.34
C ALA A 81 -6.32 -7.59 -26.82
N ASN A 82 -7.32 -6.94 -26.22
CA ASN A 82 -7.09 -5.71 -25.47
C ASN A 82 -6.31 -6.04 -24.18
N PRO A 83 -5.17 -5.39 -23.92
CA PRO A 83 -4.35 -5.65 -22.73
C PRO A 83 -5.01 -5.22 -21.41
N PHE A 84 -5.86 -4.18 -21.41
CA PHE A 84 -6.33 -3.58 -20.17
C PHE A 84 -7.18 -4.50 -19.30
N PRO A 85 -8.13 -5.28 -19.84
CA PRO A 85 -8.87 -6.28 -19.06
C PRO A 85 -8.00 -7.43 -18.53
N CYS A 86 -6.85 -7.69 -19.16
CA CYS A 86 -5.96 -8.79 -18.79
C CYS A 86 -5.08 -8.43 -17.58
N ILE A 87 -4.60 -7.18 -17.51
CA ILE A 87 -3.63 -6.73 -16.49
C ILE A 87 -4.05 -7.10 -15.06
N PRO A 88 -5.30 -6.87 -14.59
CA PRO A 88 -5.67 -7.21 -13.21
C PRO A 88 -5.48 -8.69 -12.86
N ASN A 89 -5.81 -9.60 -13.77
CA ASN A 89 -5.64 -11.04 -13.55
C ASN A 89 -4.17 -11.44 -13.56
N VAL A 90 -3.37 -10.85 -14.46
CA VAL A 90 -1.92 -11.10 -14.51
C VAL A 90 -1.23 -10.56 -13.24
N VAL A 91 -1.63 -9.38 -12.75
CA VAL A 91 -1.16 -8.84 -11.46
C VAL A 91 -1.57 -9.74 -10.29
N ALA A 92 -2.74 -10.37 -10.33
CA ALA A 92 -3.12 -11.35 -9.31
C ALA A 92 -2.19 -12.57 -9.33
N LEU A 93 -1.78 -13.03 -10.51
CA LEU A 93 -0.85 -14.15 -10.69
C LEU A 93 0.59 -13.86 -10.22
N GLU A 94 1.00 -12.59 -10.07
CA GLU A 94 2.25 -12.24 -9.36
C GLU A 94 2.28 -12.77 -7.92
N THR A 95 1.11 -13.01 -7.33
CA THR A 95 1.01 -13.50 -5.95
C THR A 95 0.93 -15.02 -5.86
N ASP A 96 1.03 -15.74 -6.97
CA ASP A 96 0.94 -17.20 -6.99
C ASP A 96 2.02 -17.87 -6.11
N ARG A 97 1.67 -18.97 -5.44
CA ARG A 97 2.64 -19.76 -4.65
C ARG A 97 3.52 -20.65 -5.55
N VAL A 98 3.18 -20.77 -6.84
CA VAL A 98 3.97 -21.50 -7.84
C VAL A 98 4.90 -20.54 -8.59
N PRO A 99 6.24 -20.66 -8.44
CA PRO A 99 7.20 -19.72 -9.03
C PRO A 99 7.08 -19.55 -10.54
N ASP A 100 6.93 -20.65 -11.29
CA ASP A 100 6.77 -20.62 -12.76
C ASP A 100 5.63 -19.70 -13.21
N VAL A 101 4.49 -19.72 -12.50
CA VAL A 101 3.32 -18.90 -12.85
C VAL A 101 3.60 -17.43 -12.56
N ARG A 102 4.25 -17.14 -11.43
CA ARG A 102 4.67 -15.76 -11.11
C ARG A 102 5.67 -15.23 -12.11
N ASP A 103 6.65 -16.03 -12.53
CA ASP A 103 7.71 -15.55 -13.43
C ASP A 103 7.17 -15.29 -14.85
N ALA A 104 6.22 -16.11 -15.30
CA ALA A 104 5.46 -15.85 -16.53
C ALA A 104 4.62 -14.56 -16.40
N ALA A 105 3.94 -14.37 -15.27
CA ALA A 105 3.14 -13.16 -15.02
C ALA A 105 4.00 -11.91 -15.02
N PHE A 106 5.17 -11.98 -14.41
CA PHE A 106 6.05 -10.84 -14.23
C PHE A 106 6.61 -10.39 -15.59
N SER A 107 7.05 -11.36 -16.39
CA SER A 107 7.55 -11.13 -17.74
C SER A 107 6.49 -10.47 -18.63
N LEU A 108 5.25 -10.96 -18.57
CA LEU A 108 4.13 -10.38 -19.31
C LEU A 108 3.80 -8.96 -18.83
N LEU A 109 3.77 -8.70 -17.52
CA LEU A 109 3.51 -7.37 -16.98
C LEU A 109 4.59 -6.37 -17.37
N LEU A 110 5.86 -6.78 -17.39
CA LEU A 110 6.97 -5.92 -17.80
C LEU A 110 6.85 -5.54 -19.29
N ALA A 111 6.50 -6.50 -20.15
CA ALA A 111 6.25 -6.25 -21.57
C ALA A 111 5.07 -5.27 -21.78
N LEU A 112 3.97 -5.46 -21.02
CA LEU A 112 2.81 -4.57 -21.06
C LEU A 112 3.13 -3.17 -20.54
N TYR A 113 3.90 -3.05 -19.45
CA TYR A 113 4.34 -1.77 -18.94
C TYR A 113 5.19 -1.02 -19.95
N GLY A 114 6.09 -1.69 -20.66
CA GLY A 114 6.89 -1.11 -21.74
C GLY A 114 6.04 -0.42 -22.83
N ARG A 115 4.86 -0.97 -23.14
CA ARG A 115 3.96 -0.48 -24.19
C ARG A 115 2.88 0.50 -23.70
N PHE A 116 2.37 0.35 -22.47
CA PHE A 116 1.15 1.03 -21.99
C PHE A 116 1.32 1.80 -20.66
N ARG A 117 2.48 2.45 -20.44
CA ARG A 117 2.87 3.09 -19.17
C ARG A 117 1.79 3.98 -18.51
N THR A 118 1.11 4.83 -19.27
CA THR A 118 0.23 5.87 -18.70
C THR A 118 -1.03 5.27 -18.04
N GLN A 119 -1.63 4.26 -18.64
CA GLN A 119 -2.88 3.63 -18.16
C GLN A 119 -2.61 2.41 -17.26
N PHE A 120 -1.35 1.99 -17.13
CA PHE A 120 -0.95 0.80 -16.38
C PHE A 120 -1.28 0.91 -14.88
N HIS A 121 -1.01 2.08 -14.26
CA HIS A 121 -1.20 2.26 -12.82
C HIS A 121 -2.63 2.03 -12.33
N THR A 122 -3.64 2.46 -13.10
CA THR A 122 -5.05 2.24 -12.73
C THR A 122 -5.41 0.74 -12.75
N GLN A 123 -4.81 -0.03 -13.66
CA GLN A 123 -5.02 -1.48 -13.70
C GLN A 123 -4.23 -2.20 -12.60
N LEU A 124 -3.06 -1.71 -12.21
CA LEU A 124 -2.30 -2.26 -11.08
C LEU A 124 -3.12 -2.27 -9.79
N VAL A 125 -3.80 -1.17 -9.46
CA VAL A 125 -4.63 -1.08 -8.25
C VAL A 125 -5.79 -2.09 -8.28
N LYS A 126 -6.44 -2.25 -9.44
CA LYS A 126 -7.46 -3.29 -9.63
C LYS A 126 -6.87 -4.69 -9.50
N GLY A 127 -5.66 -4.89 -10.00
CA GLY A 127 -4.90 -6.13 -9.86
C GLY A 127 -4.56 -6.49 -8.42
N VAL A 128 -4.19 -5.50 -7.59
CA VAL A 128 -4.00 -5.71 -6.15
C VAL A 128 -5.29 -6.21 -5.49
N GLN A 129 -6.45 -5.65 -5.85
CA GLN A 129 -7.73 -6.14 -5.36
C GLN A 129 -8.04 -7.56 -5.86
N ALA A 130 -7.79 -7.83 -7.14
CA ALA A 130 -7.96 -9.17 -7.73
C ALA A 130 -7.06 -10.21 -7.05
N SER A 131 -5.83 -9.83 -6.68
CA SER A 131 -4.89 -10.71 -5.99
C SER A 131 -5.41 -11.19 -4.64
N TYR A 132 -6.07 -10.32 -3.88
CA TYR A 132 -6.64 -10.69 -2.59
C TYR A 132 -7.74 -11.75 -2.76
N SER A 133 -8.65 -11.53 -3.72
CA SER A 133 -9.70 -12.50 -4.06
C SER A 133 -9.11 -13.83 -4.55
N PHE A 134 -8.05 -13.76 -5.37
CA PHE A 134 -7.33 -14.93 -5.87
C PHE A 134 -6.66 -15.72 -4.75
N GLN A 135 -5.96 -15.06 -3.83
CA GLN A 135 -5.33 -15.74 -2.70
C GLN A 135 -6.34 -16.51 -1.86
N LEU A 136 -7.46 -15.86 -1.52
CA LEU A 136 -8.53 -16.49 -0.76
C LEU A 136 -9.18 -17.66 -1.51
N SER A 137 -9.44 -17.51 -2.81
CA SER A 137 -10.14 -18.54 -3.59
C SER A 137 -9.27 -19.77 -3.84
N VAL A 138 -7.97 -19.57 -4.06
CA VAL A 138 -7.03 -20.64 -4.41
C VAL A 138 -6.42 -21.31 -3.18
N TYR A 139 -6.02 -20.53 -2.18
CA TYR A 139 -5.26 -21.03 -1.04
C TYR A 139 -6.04 -21.07 0.27
N GLY A 140 -7.18 -20.37 0.36
CA GLY A 140 -8.01 -20.29 1.56
C GLY A 140 -7.59 -19.18 2.53
N ASP A 141 -6.38 -18.65 2.39
CA ASP A 141 -5.84 -17.54 3.16
C ASP A 141 -5.16 -16.50 2.24
N ALA A 142 -5.21 -15.24 2.64
CA ALA A 142 -4.62 -14.14 1.88
C ALA A 142 -3.29 -13.68 2.48
N THR A 143 -2.23 -13.76 1.70
CA THR A 143 -0.92 -13.22 2.06
C THR A 143 -0.29 -12.50 0.88
N ALA A 144 0.32 -11.35 1.17
CA ALA A 144 1.12 -10.59 0.22
C ALA A 144 2.62 -10.91 0.31
N LEU A 145 2.99 -11.91 1.13
CA LEU A 145 4.37 -12.26 1.43
C LEU A 145 4.75 -13.59 0.81
N GLY A 146 5.90 -13.60 0.15
CA GLY A 146 6.64 -14.80 -0.19
C GLY A 146 7.72 -15.07 0.85
N ILE A 147 8.22 -16.29 0.88
CA ILE A 147 9.36 -16.70 1.70
C ILE A 147 10.47 -17.12 0.72
N ASP A 148 11.66 -16.54 0.88
CA ASP A 148 12.81 -16.91 0.07
C ASP A 148 13.54 -18.14 0.63
N GLU A 149 14.59 -18.59 -0.05
CA GLU A 149 15.39 -19.75 0.35
C GLU A 149 16.07 -19.59 1.72
N ASN A 150 16.24 -18.35 2.20
CA ASN A 150 16.83 -18.01 3.49
C ASN A 150 15.75 -17.79 4.58
N GLU A 151 14.52 -18.25 4.35
CA GLU A 151 13.36 -18.06 5.21
C GLU A 151 12.99 -16.58 5.46
N LYS A 152 13.49 -15.67 4.62
CA LYS A 152 13.20 -14.24 4.73
C LYS A 152 11.90 -13.93 3.99
N ALA A 153 10.98 -13.29 4.69
CA ALA A 153 9.76 -12.80 4.08
C ALA A 153 10.04 -11.63 3.14
N TYR A 154 9.46 -11.65 1.94
CA TYR A 154 9.53 -10.56 0.96
C TYR A 154 8.15 -10.26 0.39
N CYS A 155 7.95 -9.04 -0.12
CA CYS A 155 6.68 -8.68 -0.76
C CYS A 155 6.55 -9.33 -2.14
N LEU A 156 5.46 -10.05 -2.39
CA LEU A 156 5.17 -10.66 -3.69
C LEU A 156 5.06 -9.60 -4.81
N PHE A 157 4.59 -8.39 -4.46
CA PHE A 157 4.56 -7.25 -5.38
C PHE A 157 5.89 -6.51 -5.51
N GLY A 158 6.93 -6.92 -4.79
CA GLY A 158 8.20 -6.17 -4.72
C GLY A 158 8.87 -5.99 -6.09
N ARG A 159 8.92 -7.06 -6.90
CA ARG A 159 9.50 -7.00 -8.25
C ARG A 159 8.69 -6.07 -9.16
N LEU A 160 7.35 -6.20 -9.11
CA LEU A 160 6.44 -5.35 -9.89
C LEU A 160 6.59 -3.87 -9.49
N TYR A 161 6.68 -3.59 -8.19
CA TYR A 161 6.87 -2.25 -7.66
C TYR A 161 8.18 -1.63 -8.14
N ALA A 162 9.31 -2.32 -7.93
CA ALA A 162 10.63 -1.82 -8.34
C ALA A 162 10.69 -1.50 -9.83
N ASN A 163 10.13 -2.37 -10.69
CA ASN A 163 10.28 -2.23 -12.14
C ASN A 163 9.20 -1.36 -12.82
N CYS A 164 7.98 -1.30 -12.26
CA CYS A 164 6.85 -0.63 -12.90
C CYS A 164 6.34 0.59 -12.14
N VAL A 165 6.78 0.82 -10.90
CA VAL A 165 6.24 1.87 -10.01
C VAL A 165 7.30 2.82 -9.45
N SER A 166 8.49 2.34 -9.08
CA SER A 166 9.58 3.04 -8.36
C SER A 166 10.23 4.26 -9.07
N SER A 167 9.51 4.92 -9.97
CA SER A 167 9.91 6.15 -10.66
C SER A 167 9.22 7.37 -10.03
N ALA A 168 9.44 8.58 -10.57
CA ALA A 168 8.83 9.85 -10.15
C ALA A 168 7.27 9.87 -10.13
N LYS A 169 6.62 8.77 -10.51
CA LYS A 169 5.16 8.56 -10.49
C LYS A 169 4.70 7.58 -9.40
N SER A 170 5.60 7.08 -8.55
CA SER A 170 5.27 6.13 -7.46
C SER A 170 4.19 6.67 -6.52
N HIS A 171 4.21 7.98 -6.27
CA HIS A 171 3.17 8.68 -5.50
C HIS A 171 1.75 8.46 -6.03
N GLY A 172 1.55 8.27 -7.34
CA GLY A 172 0.22 7.99 -7.89
C GLY A 172 -0.32 6.64 -7.43
N PHE A 173 0.52 5.60 -7.48
CA PHE A 173 0.18 4.26 -7.02
C PHE A 173 0.01 4.22 -5.49
N LEU A 174 0.96 4.77 -4.74
CA LEU A 174 0.90 4.82 -3.28
C LEU A 174 -0.33 5.62 -2.80
N ARG A 175 -0.65 6.75 -3.43
CA ARG A 175 -1.88 7.50 -3.15
C ARG A 175 -3.12 6.66 -3.38
N ALA A 176 -3.18 5.89 -4.48
CA ALA A 176 -4.33 5.07 -4.79
C ALA A 176 -4.53 3.93 -3.77
N LEU A 177 -3.44 3.33 -3.26
CA LEU A 177 -3.49 2.36 -2.17
C LEU A 177 -3.92 3.01 -0.85
N MET A 178 -3.30 4.13 -0.47
CA MET A 178 -3.64 4.87 0.76
C MET A 178 -5.10 5.35 0.75
N ASN A 179 -5.61 5.74 -0.42
CA ASN A 179 -7.00 6.16 -0.56
C ASN A 179 -8.00 5.04 -0.22
N GLN A 180 -7.62 3.76 -0.28
CA GLN A 180 -8.51 2.66 0.12
C GLN A 180 -8.80 2.65 1.63
N PHE A 181 -7.94 3.27 2.45
CA PHE A 181 -8.12 3.41 3.89
C PHE A 181 -8.95 4.64 4.27
N THR A 182 -9.37 5.46 3.31
CA THR A 182 -10.16 6.67 3.56
C THR A 182 -11.65 6.45 3.27
N ASP A 183 -12.48 7.35 3.78
CA ASP A 183 -13.92 7.45 3.51
C ASP A 183 -14.24 7.63 2.01
N GLN A 184 -13.29 8.13 1.24
CA GLN A 184 -13.40 8.29 -0.21
C GLN A 184 -12.95 7.03 -0.99
N GLY A 185 -12.34 6.06 -0.30
CA GLY A 185 -11.89 4.80 -0.87
C GLY A 185 -13.02 3.82 -1.16
N SER A 186 -12.88 3.02 -2.21
CA SER A 186 -13.87 2.00 -2.58
C SER A 186 -14.12 0.94 -1.52
N VAL A 187 -13.18 0.72 -0.60
CA VAL A 187 -13.34 -0.28 0.49
C VAL A 187 -14.27 0.23 1.57
N LEU A 188 -14.14 1.49 1.98
CA LEU A 188 -14.88 2.09 3.10
C LEU A 188 -16.13 2.86 2.67
N GLN A 189 -16.28 3.19 1.38
CA GLN A 189 -17.49 3.83 0.88
C GLN A 189 -18.75 3.01 1.25
N PRO A 190 -19.81 3.66 1.76
CA PRO A 190 -21.07 3.00 2.05
C PRO A 190 -21.60 2.33 0.77
N LEU A 191 -21.90 1.03 0.83
CA LEU A 191 -22.57 0.37 -0.29
C LEU A 191 -23.96 1.01 -0.45
N LYS A 192 -24.15 1.74 -1.55
CA LYS A 192 -25.38 2.50 -1.86
C LYS A 192 -26.66 1.65 -1.94
N SER A 193 -26.57 0.31 -1.87
CA SER A 193 -27.66 -0.58 -2.24
C SER A 193 -28.24 -1.46 -1.11
N LYS A 194 -27.62 -1.56 0.07
CA LYS A 194 -28.19 -2.32 1.20
C LYS A 194 -27.66 -1.76 2.53
N PRO A 195 -28.52 -1.57 3.56
CA PRO A 195 -28.03 -1.42 4.92
C PRO A 195 -27.10 -2.60 5.19
N LEU A 196 -25.83 -2.32 5.52
CA LEU A 196 -24.94 -3.39 5.94
C LEU A 196 -25.55 -3.95 7.23
N ALA A 197 -26.18 -5.12 7.13
CA ALA A 197 -26.26 -5.98 8.29
C ALA A 197 -24.82 -6.12 8.78
N THR A 198 -24.56 -5.58 9.96
CA THR A 198 -23.25 -5.48 10.61
C THR A 198 -22.55 -6.84 10.74
N ASN A 199 -23.29 -7.94 10.59
CA ASN A 199 -22.80 -9.32 10.64
C ASN A 199 -22.58 -9.92 9.23
N SER A 200 -22.52 -9.10 8.19
CA SER A 200 -22.32 -9.57 6.82
C SER A 200 -20.88 -9.99 6.59
N LYS A 201 -20.68 -11.18 6.02
CA LYS A 201 -19.38 -11.68 5.51
C LYS A 201 -18.62 -10.62 4.69
N THR A 202 -19.34 -9.72 4.01
CA THR A 202 -18.77 -8.58 3.27
C THR A 202 -18.02 -7.59 4.16
N PHE A 203 -18.52 -7.31 5.37
CA PHE A 203 -17.90 -6.42 6.34
C PHE A 203 -16.53 -6.96 6.75
N THR A 204 -16.48 -8.19 7.27
CA THR A 204 -15.24 -8.85 7.69
C THR A 204 -14.24 -8.98 6.54
N THR A 205 -14.72 -9.32 5.34
CA THR A 205 -13.88 -9.42 4.14
C THR A 205 -13.20 -8.09 3.79
N SER A 206 -13.91 -6.97 3.96
CA SER A 206 -13.36 -5.63 3.70
C SER A 206 -12.26 -5.24 4.69
N LEU A 207 -12.43 -5.57 5.98
CA LEU A 207 -11.41 -5.32 7.01
C LEU A 207 -10.16 -6.17 6.78
N LYS A 208 -10.35 -7.46 6.46
CA LYS A 208 -9.25 -8.36 6.08
C LYS A 208 -8.51 -7.86 4.83
N TYR A 209 -9.23 -7.27 3.86
CA TYR A 209 -8.59 -6.65 2.69
C TYR A 209 -7.74 -5.43 3.07
N LEU A 210 -8.19 -4.58 4.01
CA LEU A 210 -7.36 -3.48 4.51
C LEU A 210 -6.08 -3.99 5.20
N CYS A 211 -6.17 -5.10 5.95
CA CYS A 211 -4.98 -5.75 6.53
C CYS A 211 -4.03 -6.26 5.44
N TYR A 212 -4.55 -6.84 4.36
CA TYR A 212 -3.76 -7.28 3.21
C TYR A 212 -3.06 -6.10 2.51
N LEU A 213 -3.76 -4.99 2.29
CA LEU A 213 -3.17 -3.76 1.75
C LEU A 213 -2.09 -3.19 2.66
N ALA A 214 -2.32 -3.19 3.98
CA ALA A 214 -1.34 -2.73 4.95
C ALA A 214 -0.08 -3.62 4.91
N GLN A 215 -0.25 -4.94 4.80
CA GLN A 215 0.88 -5.86 4.63
C GLN A 215 1.70 -5.52 3.37
N ILE A 216 1.05 -5.27 2.23
CA ILE A 216 1.73 -4.85 0.99
C ILE A 216 2.52 -3.57 1.25
N ILE A 217 1.88 -2.49 1.68
CA ILE A 217 2.51 -1.18 1.88
C ILE A 217 3.68 -1.29 2.87
N SER A 218 3.56 -2.06 3.94
CA SER A 218 4.65 -2.21 4.92
C SER A 218 5.89 -2.95 4.40
N THR A 219 5.78 -3.68 3.29
CA THR A 219 6.83 -4.59 2.79
C THR A 219 7.31 -4.27 1.38
N LEU A 220 6.78 -3.23 0.74
CA LEU A 220 7.28 -2.78 -0.55
C LEU A 220 8.75 -2.36 -0.45
N PRO A 221 9.59 -2.70 -1.45
CA PRO A 221 10.99 -2.32 -1.46
C PRO A 221 11.13 -0.87 -1.92
N TYR A 222 10.94 0.08 -1.00
CA TYR A 222 11.13 1.51 -1.28
C TYR A 222 12.60 1.81 -1.63
N GLU A 223 12.83 2.49 -2.76
CA GLU A 223 14.18 2.87 -3.21
C GLU A 223 14.58 4.27 -2.74
N VAL A 224 13.61 5.18 -2.61
CA VAL A 224 13.83 6.58 -2.22
C VAL A 224 13.09 6.88 -0.92
N GLU A 225 13.73 7.60 0.01
CA GLU A 225 13.17 7.94 1.33
C GLU A 225 11.87 8.78 1.21
N ASP A 226 11.73 9.51 0.10
CA ASP A 226 10.54 10.26 -0.29
C ASP A 226 9.26 9.40 -0.27
N GLU A 227 9.34 8.13 -0.64
CA GLU A 227 8.17 7.24 -0.76
C GLU A 227 7.55 6.87 0.60
N PRO A 228 8.29 6.33 1.59
CA PRO A 228 7.75 6.10 2.92
C PRO A 228 7.40 7.41 3.65
N LEU A 229 8.13 8.51 3.39
CA LEU A 229 7.77 9.83 3.92
C LEU A 229 6.43 10.33 3.36
N TYR A 230 6.17 10.13 2.05
CA TYR A 230 4.89 10.45 1.43
C TYR A 230 3.72 9.69 2.06
N ILE A 231 3.93 8.40 2.38
CA ILE A 231 2.93 7.57 3.06
C ILE A 231 2.66 8.11 4.46
N ILE A 232 3.70 8.37 5.25
CA ILE A 232 3.57 8.93 6.61
C ILE A 232 2.89 10.30 6.58
N TYR A 233 3.24 11.17 5.63
CA TYR A 233 2.58 12.46 5.43
C TYR A 233 1.09 12.31 5.13
N SER A 234 0.75 11.39 4.23
CA SER A 234 -0.64 11.09 3.87
C SER A 234 -1.42 10.56 5.08
N ILE A 235 -0.79 9.71 5.90
CA ILE A 235 -1.36 9.20 7.14
C ILE A 235 -1.63 10.33 8.12
N ASN A 236 -0.62 11.14 8.46
CA ASN A 236 -0.73 12.24 9.40
C ASN A 236 -1.87 13.20 9.01
N ARG A 237 -1.94 13.59 7.74
CA ARG A 237 -2.99 14.48 7.25
C ARG A 237 -4.40 13.89 7.39
N TYR A 238 -4.56 12.60 7.10
CA TYR A 238 -5.86 11.94 7.24
C TYR A 238 -6.26 11.77 8.70
N VAL A 239 -5.34 11.30 9.54
CA VAL A 239 -5.55 11.11 10.99
C VAL A 239 -5.93 12.42 11.66
N SER A 240 -5.17 13.50 11.44
CA SER A 240 -5.48 14.82 12.02
C SER A 240 -6.85 15.36 11.61
N LEU A 241 -7.34 15.00 10.42
CA LEU A 241 -8.64 15.45 9.92
C LEU A 241 -9.80 14.59 10.42
N ARG A 242 -9.61 13.27 10.53
CA ARG A 242 -10.72 12.32 10.70
C ARG A 242 -10.77 11.59 12.02
N LEU A 243 -9.67 11.46 12.76
CA LEU A 243 -9.63 10.69 14.00
C LEU A 243 -10.59 11.28 15.05
N GLY A 244 -10.44 12.56 15.40
CA GLY A 244 -11.29 13.23 16.41
C GLY A 244 -12.78 13.10 16.11
N PRO A 245 -13.27 13.58 14.95
CA PRO A 245 -14.70 13.48 14.62
C PRO A 245 -15.25 12.06 14.64
N VAL A 246 -14.48 11.06 14.17
CA VAL A 246 -14.91 9.66 14.19
C VAL A 246 -15.00 9.11 15.61
N LEU A 247 -14.06 9.46 16.49
CA LEU A 247 -14.11 9.06 17.90
C LEU A 247 -15.30 9.71 18.60
N ASP A 248 -15.56 11.00 18.39
CA ASP A 248 -16.67 11.71 19.00
C ASP A 248 -18.03 11.14 18.55
N ASP A 249 -18.19 10.87 17.25
CA ASP A 249 -19.40 10.25 16.71
C ASP A 249 -19.62 8.84 17.28
N LEU A 250 -18.54 8.06 17.46
CA LEU A 250 -18.61 6.73 18.06
C LEU A 250 -18.97 6.82 19.54
N LYS A 251 -18.31 7.70 20.32
CA LYS A 251 -18.63 7.94 21.74
C LYS A 251 -20.11 8.31 21.91
N LYS A 252 -20.60 9.26 21.11
CA LYS A 252 -22.03 9.63 21.10
C LYS A 252 -22.92 8.44 20.78
N SER A 253 -22.54 7.61 19.80
CA SER A 253 -23.31 6.43 19.43
C SER A 253 -23.38 5.39 20.54
N PHE A 254 -22.29 5.17 21.28
CA PHE A 254 -22.28 4.28 22.45
C PHE A 254 -23.07 4.85 23.63
N ALA A 255 -23.05 6.17 23.82
CA ALA A 255 -23.86 6.83 24.85
C ALA A 255 -25.36 6.64 24.62
N GLU A 256 -25.81 6.81 23.37
CA GLU A 256 -27.20 6.57 22.97
C GLU A 256 -27.60 5.09 23.07
N ALA A 257 -26.64 4.17 22.86
CA ALA A 257 -26.84 2.75 23.10
C ALA A 257 -26.95 2.39 24.60
N GLY A 258 -26.56 3.28 25.52
CA GLY A 258 -26.74 3.10 26.97
C GLY A 258 -25.45 3.07 27.79
N VAL A 259 -24.29 3.32 27.18
CA VAL A 259 -23.02 3.46 27.92
C VAL A 259 -22.98 4.83 28.62
N PRO A 260 -22.65 4.91 29.93
CA PRO A 260 -22.58 6.19 30.63
C PRO A 260 -21.59 7.16 29.98
N GLN A 261 -22.08 8.34 29.61
CA GLN A 261 -21.27 9.37 28.91
C GLN A 261 -20.04 9.82 29.73
N ILE A 262 -20.15 9.84 31.06
CA ILE A 262 -19.04 10.18 31.97
C ILE A 262 -17.83 9.25 31.75
N LEU A 263 -18.06 7.99 31.41
CA LEU A 263 -16.98 7.02 31.15
C LEU A 263 -16.35 7.20 29.76
N LEU A 264 -17.07 7.81 28.82
CA LEU A 264 -16.63 8.01 27.44
C LEU A 264 -15.89 9.34 27.25
N ASP A 265 -16.23 10.35 28.07
CA ASP A 265 -15.67 11.70 28.02
C ASP A 265 -14.41 11.86 28.90
N ASP A 266 -14.08 10.86 29.73
CA ASP A 266 -12.84 10.86 30.49
C ASP A 266 -11.64 10.47 29.60
N ASP A 267 -10.92 11.47 29.10
CA ASP A 267 -9.75 11.29 28.24
C ASP A 267 -8.55 10.65 28.98
N GLU A 268 -8.53 10.72 30.32
CA GLU A 268 -7.52 10.08 31.18
C GLU A 268 -7.89 8.61 31.45
N ALA A 269 -9.19 8.28 31.52
CA ALA A 269 -9.64 6.91 31.69
C ALA A 269 -9.16 5.99 30.57
N ASP A 270 -8.93 4.73 30.93
CA ASP A 270 -8.67 3.66 29.98
C ASP A 270 -10.02 3.01 29.61
N PRO A 271 -10.56 3.27 28.40
CA PRO A 271 -11.82 2.70 27.95
C PRO A 271 -11.76 1.18 27.84
N SER A 272 -10.57 0.55 27.87
CA SER A 272 -10.48 -0.92 27.95
C SER A 272 -11.06 -1.49 29.25
N ARG A 273 -11.23 -0.67 30.28
CA ARG A 273 -11.89 -1.04 31.52
C ARG A 273 -13.42 -1.08 31.39
N ILE A 274 -13.97 -0.47 30.34
CA ILE A 274 -15.40 -0.48 30.05
C ILE A 274 -15.73 -1.80 29.37
N LYS A 275 -16.39 -2.70 30.11
CA LYS A 275 -16.95 -3.92 29.56
C LYS A 275 -18.34 -3.62 29.01
N ILE A 276 -18.43 -3.39 27.70
CA ILE A 276 -19.70 -3.04 27.06
C ILE A 276 -20.77 -4.12 27.25
N ASP A 277 -20.37 -5.40 27.33
CA ASP A 277 -21.26 -6.53 27.61
C ASP A 277 -22.04 -6.40 28.95
N GLU A 278 -21.54 -5.61 29.91
CA GLU A 278 -22.20 -5.40 31.21
C GLU A 278 -23.32 -4.34 31.15
N TYR A 279 -23.40 -3.56 30.07
CA TYR A 279 -24.43 -2.54 29.88
C TYR A 279 -25.61 -3.11 29.10
N ARG A 280 -26.84 -2.81 29.56
CA ARG A 280 -28.05 -3.15 28.81
C ARG A 280 -28.20 -2.22 27.61
N LEU A 281 -27.60 -2.63 26.50
CA LEU A 281 -27.65 -1.89 25.25
C LEU A 281 -29.10 -1.79 24.75
N ARG A 282 -29.58 -0.57 24.55
CA ARG A 282 -30.93 -0.33 24.02
C ARG A 282 -30.94 -0.66 22.52
N PRO A 283 -32.07 -1.18 21.98
CA PRO A 283 -32.23 -1.28 20.53
C PRO A 283 -32.07 0.10 19.90
N VAL A 284 -31.04 0.24 19.06
CA VAL A 284 -30.73 1.46 18.33
C VAL A 284 -31.40 1.39 16.95
N ALA A 285 -31.81 2.54 16.40
CA ALA A 285 -32.38 2.59 15.05
C ALA A 285 -31.37 2.09 13.99
N ASP A 286 -31.84 1.35 12.98
CA ASP A 286 -31.00 0.75 11.94
C ASP A 286 -30.10 1.76 11.19
N SER A 287 -30.58 2.98 10.97
CA SER A 287 -29.83 4.07 10.35
C SER A 287 -28.62 4.48 11.19
N MET A 288 -28.80 4.52 12.50
CA MET A 288 -27.75 4.88 13.45
C MET A 288 -26.75 3.73 13.61
N LEU A 289 -27.22 2.48 13.65
CA LEU A 289 -26.32 1.33 13.67
C LEU A 289 -25.45 1.26 12.41
N THR A 290 -26.02 1.59 11.25
CA THR A 290 -25.28 1.70 9.99
C THR A 290 -24.21 2.80 10.04
N SER A 291 -24.55 3.96 10.60
CA SER A 291 -23.60 5.07 10.79
C SER A 291 -22.47 4.68 11.74
N GLN A 292 -22.80 4.06 12.88
CA GLN A 292 -21.84 3.57 13.87
C GLN A 292 -20.90 2.53 13.23
N ALA A 293 -21.43 1.58 12.46
CA ALA A 293 -20.62 0.57 11.78
C ALA A 293 -19.66 1.20 10.75
N ASN A 294 -20.10 2.21 10.00
CA ASN A 294 -19.22 2.94 9.07
C ASN A 294 -18.08 3.66 9.81
N ASN A 295 -18.40 4.37 10.90
CA ASN A 295 -17.40 5.04 11.72
C ASN A 295 -16.45 4.04 12.40
N ALA A 296 -16.94 2.87 12.82
CA ALA A 296 -16.11 1.80 13.37
C ALA A 296 -15.12 1.25 12.32
N ARG A 297 -15.56 1.04 11.07
CA ARG A 297 -14.65 0.65 9.97
C ARG A 297 -13.58 1.71 9.67
N ILE A 298 -13.97 2.99 9.67
CA ILE A 298 -13.03 4.10 9.50
C ILE A 298 -12.02 4.14 10.65
N SER A 299 -12.48 3.97 11.89
CA SER A 299 -11.59 3.92 13.07
C SER A 299 -10.58 2.78 12.95
N PHE A 300 -11.00 1.58 12.52
CA PHE A 300 -10.12 0.45 12.28
C PHE A 300 -9.10 0.74 11.17
N ALA A 301 -9.52 1.38 10.07
CA ALA A 301 -8.62 1.77 8.98
C ALA A 301 -7.57 2.78 9.47
N ILE A 302 -7.96 3.77 10.28
CA ILE A 302 -7.05 4.71 10.93
C ILE A 302 -6.05 3.97 11.83
N ALA A 303 -6.50 2.97 12.58
CA ALA A 303 -5.62 2.15 13.42
C ALA A 303 -4.53 1.44 12.60
N LEU A 304 -4.91 0.86 11.46
CA LEU A 304 -3.96 0.25 10.53
C LEU A 304 -2.97 1.27 9.95
N MET A 305 -3.45 2.46 9.58
CA MET A 305 -2.62 3.56 9.09
C MET A 305 -1.59 4.01 10.14
N LEU A 306 -1.97 4.14 11.41
CA LEU A 306 -1.04 4.47 12.48
C LEU A 306 0.02 3.37 12.69
N ARG A 307 -0.40 2.09 12.69
CA ARG A 307 0.55 0.96 12.77
C ARG A 307 1.51 0.92 11.58
N LEU A 308 1.03 1.28 10.38
CA LEU A 308 1.87 1.44 9.19
C LEU A 308 2.89 2.56 9.38
N LYS A 309 2.47 3.74 9.85
CA LYS A 309 3.37 4.85 10.18
C LYS A 309 4.49 4.40 11.11
N PHE A 310 4.19 3.75 12.23
CA PHE A 310 5.23 3.29 13.17
C PHE A 310 6.14 2.23 12.55
N THR A 311 5.58 1.30 11.78
CA THR A 311 6.35 0.24 11.13
C THR A 311 7.32 0.83 10.11
N LEU A 312 6.88 1.74 9.25
CA LEU A 312 7.73 2.40 8.26
C LEU A 312 8.82 3.26 8.92
N LYS A 313 8.46 4.07 9.94
CA LYS A 313 9.44 4.85 10.71
C LYS A 313 10.54 3.97 11.30
N ARG A 314 10.17 2.82 11.86
CA ARG A 314 11.12 1.86 12.45
C ARG A 314 11.95 1.12 11.40
N ASN A 315 11.32 0.68 10.30
CA ASN A 315 11.99 -0.12 9.27
C ASN A 315 13.05 0.71 8.52
N TYR A 316 12.75 1.98 8.26
CA TYR A 316 13.62 2.92 7.55
C TYR A 316 14.42 3.87 8.45
N LYS A 317 14.19 3.83 9.78
CA LYS A 317 14.80 4.74 10.77
C LYS A 317 14.58 6.21 10.42
N LEU A 318 13.34 6.57 10.14
CA LEU A 318 12.94 7.92 9.78
C LEU A 318 12.78 8.78 11.04
N ASP A 319 13.45 9.92 11.06
CA ASP A 319 13.40 10.86 12.18
C ASP A 319 12.06 11.61 12.23
N ASN A 320 11.63 11.97 13.44
CA ASN A 320 10.35 12.64 13.65
C ASN A 320 10.32 14.04 13.03
N GLU A 321 11.43 14.78 13.10
CA GLU A 321 11.58 16.09 12.46
C GLU A 321 11.43 16.01 10.94
N LYS A 322 12.08 15.03 10.30
CA LYS A 322 11.93 14.77 8.87
C LYS A 322 10.48 14.44 8.52
N CYS A 323 9.84 13.54 9.27
CA CYS A 323 8.43 13.18 9.04
C CYS A 323 7.48 14.37 9.19
N ALA A 324 7.76 15.30 10.11
CA ALA A 324 6.92 16.46 10.39
C ALA A 324 7.11 17.59 9.36
N THR A 325 8.33 17.78 8.87
CA THR A 325 8.68 18.88 7.96
C THR A 325 8.54 18.52 6.48
N TYR A 326 8.37 17.23 6.17
CA TYR A 326 8.24 16.72 4.81
C TYR A 326 7.11 17.39 4.01
N LYS A 327 7.40 17.69 2.73
CA LYS A 327 6.44 18.23 1.77
C LYS A 327 6.58 17.49 0.42
N PRO A 328 5.50 16.93 -0.15
CA PRO A 328 5.57 16.17 -1.41
C PRO A 328 6.08 16.92 -2.66
N SER A 329 6.22 18.25 -2.57
CA SER A 329 6.66 19.11 -3.68
C SER A 329 8.04 19.72 -3.44
N SER A 330 8.75 19.34 -2.37
CA SER A 330 10.11 19.82 -2.15
C SER A 330 11.07 19.20 -3.15
N THR A 331 11.83 20.02 -3.87
CA THR A 331 12.90 19.64 -4.81
C THR A 331 14.18 19.17 -4.10
N ASN A 332 14.05 18.55 -2.93
CA ASN A 332 15.20 18.02 -2.21
C ASN A 332 15.83 16.89 -3.02
N ALA A 333 17.16 16.76 -2.93
CA ALA A 333 17.86 15.66 -3.58
C ALA A 333 17.30 14.32 -3.05
N PRO A 334 17.02 13.35 -3.93
CA PRO A 334 16.47 12.06 -3.52
C PRO A 334 17.47 11.34 -2.62
N GLU A 335 17.07 11.08 -1.38
CA GLU A 335 17.83 10.25 -0.44
C GLU A 335 17.46 8.78 -0.62
N GLU A 336 18.46 7.88 -0.59
CA GLU A 336 18.25 6.44 -0.73
C GLU A 336 17.53 5.87 0.50
N ALA A 337 16.44 5.15 0.28
CA ALA A 337 15.71 4.46 1.34
C ALA A 337 16.47 3.20 1.77
N LYS A 338 17.19 3.29 2.89
CA LYS A 338 17.87 2.13 3.48
C LYS A 338 16.95 1.44 4.48
N GLU A 339 16.39 0.29 4.11
CA GLU A 339 15.72 -0.58 5.07
C GLU A 339 16.78 -1.17 6.02
N ARG A 340 16.73 -0.75 7.29
CA ARG A 340 17.72 -1.12 8.32
C ARG A 340 17.12 -2.03 9.40
N SER A 341 15.79 -1.98 9.46
CA SER A 341 14.87 -2.34 10.53
C SER A 341 13.85 -3.46 10.34
N PRO A 342 13.98 -4.43 9.39
CA PRO A 342 12.83 -5.14 8.84
C PRO A 342 12.09 -5.90 9.94
N LYS A 343 10.99 -5.33 10.41
CA LYS A 343 10.17 -5.91 11.46
C LYS A 343 8.74 -5.97 10.95
N LYS A 344 8.11 -7.12 11.16
CA LYS A 344 6.77 -7.42 10.70
C LYS A 344 5.76 -6.40 11.26
N LEU A 345 4.85 -5.96 10.40
CA LEU A 345 3.67 -5.20 10.78
C LEU A 345 2.78 -6.09 11.66
N LEU A 346 2.45 -5.62 12.86
CA LEU A 346 1.53 -6.32 13.75
C LEU A 346 0.09 -5.99 13.36
N LEU A 347 -0.56 -6.91 12.67
CA LEU A 347 -1.95 -6.79 12.24
C LEU A 347 -2.89 -7.34 13.31
N PRO A 348 -4.03 -6.67 13.59
CA PRO A 348 -5.06 -7.22 14.45
C PRO A 348 -5.75 -8.43 13.80
N SER A 349 -6.20 -9.39 14.63
CA SER A 349 -7.00 -10.52 14.16
C SER A 349 -8.43 -10.05 13.87
N VAL A 350 -8.75 -9.90 12.59
CA VAL A 350 -10.10 -9.46 12.17
C VAL A 350 -11.17 -10.48 12.56
N ASP A 351 -10.82 -11.77 12.52
CA ASP A 351 -11.75 -12.82 12.94
C ASP A 351 -12.11 -12.65 14.40
N ASP A 352 -11.12 -12.48 15.30
CA ASP A 352 -11.38 -12.30 16.74
C ASP A 352 -12.19 -11.03 17.05
N LEU A 353 -11.93 -9.93 16.33
CA LEU A 353 -12.68 -8.69 16.50
C LEU A 353 -14.15 -8.82 16.09
N CYS A 354 -14.44 -9.69 15.10
CA CYS A 354 -15.76 -9.92 14.53
C CYS A 354 -16.41 -11.23 15.01
N GLN A 355 -15.90 -11.88 16.07
CA GLN A 355 -16.48 -13.12 16.62
C GLN A 355 -17.87 -12.93 17.23
N THR A 356 -18.17 -11.73 17.74
CA THR A 356 -19.45 -11.44 18.40
C THR A 356 -20.57 -11.18 17.39
N ASP A 357 -21.75 -11.72 17.68
CA ASP A 357 -22.97 -11.45 16.91
C ASP A 357 -23.60 -10.10 17.28
N ASP A 358 -23.18 -9.47 18.38
CA ASP A 358 -23.66 -8.13 18.77
C ASP A 358 -22.94 -7.04 17.97
N PRO A 359 -23.67 -6.30 17.12
CA PRO A 359 -23.11 -5.21 16.32
C PRO A 359 -22.42 -4.12 17.13
N ILE A 360 -22.93 -3.80 18.32
CA ILE A 360 -22.40 -2.73 19.16
C ILE A 360 -21.09 -3.18 19.79
N GLN A 361 -21.04 -4.41 20.32
CA GLN A 361 -19.81 -5.00 20.83
C GLN A 361 -18.74 -5.14 19.74
N MET A 362 -19.12 -5.52 18.52
CA MET A 362 -18.18 -5.55 17.39
C MET A 362 -17.63 -4.15 17.08
N ASN A 363 -18.50 -3.13 17.01
CA ASN A 363 -18.08 -1.74 16.77
C ASN A 363 -17.15 -1.23 17.88
N TRP A 364 -17.38 -1.64 19.13
CA TRP A 364 -16.52 -1.35 20.26
C TRP A 364 -15.13 -1.98 20.13
N ASN A 365 -15.07 -3.26 19.75
CA ASN A 365 -13.80 -3.95 19.51
C ASN A 365 -12.95 -3.21 18.48
N LEU A 366 -13.56 -2.73 17.39
CA LEU A 366 -12.87 -1.95 16.35
C LEU A 366 -12.38 -0.59 16.87
N LEU A 367 -13.21 0.12 17.65
CA LEU A 367 -12.83 1.37 18.31
C LEU A 367 -11.61 1.17 19.21
N MET A 368 -11.58 0.10 20.01
CA MET A 368 -10.47 -0.15 20.93
C MET A 368 -9.13 -0.31 20.20
N VAL A 369 -9.12 -0.97 19.04
CA VAL A 369 -7.91 -1.09 18.21
C VAL A 369 -7.41 0.29 17.76
N ALA A 370 -8.32 1.17 17.36
CA ALA A 370 -8.02 2.55 16.98
C ALA A 370 -7.51 3.38 18.15
N TRP A 371 -8.16 3.26 19.31
CA TRP A 371 -7.81 3.98 20.51
C TRP A 371 -6.39 3.66 21.01
N TYR A 372 -6.02 2.38 21.05
CA TYR A 372 -4.65 1.98 21.43
C TYR A 372 -3.60 2.54 20.47
N ALA A 373 -3.87 2.48 19.15
CA ALA A 373 -2.97 3.01 18.14
C ALA A 373 -2.85 4.55 18.23
N ALA A 374 -3.95 5.24 18.51
CA ALA A 374 -3.97 6.70 18.70
C ALA A 374 -3.21 7.13 19.95
N ARG A 375 -3.36 6.43 21.08
CA ARG A 375 -2.58 6.70 22.30
C ARG A 375 -1.09 6.45 22.09
N GLU A 376 -0.72 5.44 21.32
CA GLU A 376 0.69 5.22 20.94
C GLU A 376 1.23 6.39 20.10
N ASP A 377 0.42 6.93 19.19
CA ASP A 377 0.80 8.11 18.39
C ASP A 377 0.97 9.36 19.23
N GLN A 378 0.02 9.61 20.14
CA GLN A 378 0.07 10.76 21.04
C GLN A 378 1.32 10.69 21.94
N LYS A 379 1.60 9.53 22.55
CA LYS A 379 2.82 9.33 23.36
C LYS A 379 4.09 9.62 22.57
N GLN A 380 4.15 9.23 21.29
CA GLN A 380 5.31 9.52 20.47
C GLN A 380 5.47 11.04 20.24
N LEU A 381 4.37 11.76 19.98
CA LEU A 381 4.38 13.21 19.81
C LEU A 381 4.79 13.93 21.10
N ASP A 382 4.33 13.46 22.26
CA ASP A 382 4.66 14.05 23.56
C ASP A 382 6.15 13.89 23.88
N ILE A 383 6.72 12.69 23.66
CA ILE A 383 8.17 12.43 23.80
C ILE A 383 8.98 13.36 22.88
N ASP A 384 8.51 13.59 21.65
CA ASP A 384 9.17 14.46 20.69
C ASP A 384 9.14 15.93 21.13
N MET A 385 8.02 16.39 21.68
CA MET A 385 7.89 17.72 22.25
C MET A 385 8.84 17.91 23.43
N GLU A 386 8.93 16.94 24.35
CA GLU A 386 9.86 16.98 25.48
C GLU A 386 11.33 16.96 25.02
N ALA A 387 11.67 16.17 24.00
CA ALA A 387 13.00 16.11 23.43
C ALA A 387 13.42 17.45 22.79
N ASN A 388 12.50 18.13 22.11
CA ASN A 388 12.72 19.44 21.51
C ASN A 388 12.75 20.59 22.53
N GLN A 389 12.16 20.42 23.71
CA GLN A 389 12.20 21.40 24.81
C GLN A 389 13.46 21.30 25.67
N LYS A 390 14.23 20.20 25.59
CA LYS A 390 15.55 20.12 26.26
C LYS A 390 16.48 21.18 25.66
N PRO A 391 17.09 22.08 26.48
CA PRO A 391 17.89 23.18 25.96
C PRO A 391 19.06 22.63 25.14
N LYS A 392 19.21 23.12 23.90
CA LYS A 392 20.41 22.91 23.08
C LYS A 392 21.63 23.23 23.95
N ALA A 393 22.49 22.24 24.17
CA ALA A 393 23.69 22.39 24.97
C ALA A 393 24.42 23.69 24.57
N ALA A 394 24.74 24.53 25.56
CA ALA A 394 25.44 25.78 25.35
C ALA A 394 26.67 25.56 24.44
N PRO A 395 26.96 26.47 23.50
CA PRO A 395 28.03 26.28 22.54
C PRO A 395 29.33 26.00 23.30
N LYS A 396 29.94 24.84 23.02
CA LYS A 396 31.23 24.44 23.59
C LYS A 396 32.22 25.60 23.40
N ARG A 397 32.59 26.25 24.50
CA ARG A 397 33.71 27.20 24.56
C ARG A 397 34.90 26.54 23.84
N ARG A 398 35.29 27.10 22.69
CA ARG A 398 36.49 26.72 21.95
C ARG A 398 37.67 26.76 22.92
N ARG A 399 38.14 25.59 23.38
CA ARG A 399 39.48 25.47 23.97
C ARG A 399 40.47 25.81 22.86
N ARG A 400 41.05 27.02 22.89
CA ARG A 400 42.19 27.36 22.05
C ARG A 400 43.32 26.38 22.38
N SER A 401 43.75 25.59 21.40
CA SER A 401 44.94 24.76 21.53
C SER A 401 46.15 25.70 21.64
N ILE A 402 46.89 25.60 22.74
CA ILE A 402 48.25 26.10 22.83
C ILE A 402 49.07 25.25 21.85
N LYS A 403 49.56 25.88 20.78
CA LYS A 403 50.46 25.26 19.81
C LYS A 403 51.86 25.75 20.18
N ASP A 404 52.67 24.85 20.68
CA ASP A 404 54.11 25.04 20.82
C ASP A 404 54.73 25.25 19.44
N SER A 405 55.47 26.34 19.26
CA SER A 405 56.38 26.49 18.14
C SER A 405 57.62 27.26 18.59
N SER A 406 58.73 26.54 18.53
CA SER A 406 60.10 26.94 18.85
C SER A 406 60.65 28.07 17.96
N SER A 407 61.41 28.96 18.61
CA SER A 407 62.62 29.67 18.15
C SER A 407 62.55 30.60 16.93
N LYS A 408 62.74 31.92 17.17
CA LYS A 408 63.97 32.70 16.84
C LYS A 408 63.79 34.18 17.24
N LYS A 409 64.77 34.70 18.00
CA LYS A 409 65.07 36.13 18.26
C LYS A 409 65.51 36.86 16.96
N PRO A 410 65.81 38.19 16.93
CA PRO A 410 65.51 39.32 17.84
C PRO A 410 65.02 40.61 17.10
N LYS A 411 64.56 41.66 17.82
CA LYS A 411 65.17 43.03 17.82
C LYS A 411 64.36 44.07 18.63
N LEU A 412 65.13 44.93 19.27
CA LEU A 412 64.85 46.12 20.09
C LEU A 412 63.93 47.19 19.48
N GLN A 413 63.14 47.86 20.34
CA GLN A 413 63.07 49.33 20.56
C GLN A 413 61.86 49.61 21.49
N GLU A 414 62.05 49.98 22.76
CA GLU A 414 62.26 51.32 23.34
C GLU A 414 60.98 52.17 23.54
N ASN A 415 60.88 52.74 24.75
CA ASN A 415 60.02 53.82 25.27
C ASN A 415 58.65 53.39 25.83
N ALA A 416 58.47 53.43 27.16
CA ALA A 416 58.14 54.60 28.01
C ALA A 416 56.72 55.09 27.69
N SER A 417 55.77 55.24 28.62
CA SER A 417 55.83 55.79 29.98
C SER A 417 54.46 55.57 30.66
N GLU A 418 54.44 55.52 32.00
CA GLU A 418 53.59 56.32 32.91
C GLU A 418 52.09 56.50 32.57
N ASP A 419 51.12 56.45 33.46
CA ASP A 419 51.03 56.51 34.93
C ASP A 419 49.56 56.14 35.24
N GLU A 420 49.28 55.37 36.29
CA GLU A 420 48.75 55.89 37.56
C GLU A 420 47.28 56.36 37.45
N TYR A 421 46.37 55.67 38.13
CA TYR A 421 45.57 56.21 39.24
C TYR A 421 44.48 55.20 39.62
N VAL A 422 44.55 54.78 40.88
CA VAL A 422 43.53 54.02 41.63
C VAL A 422 42.96 54.98 42.67
N GLU A 423 41.64 54.91 42.86
CA GLU A 423 40.80 55.24 44.05
C GLU A 423 39.49 55.82 43.52
N GLY A 424 38.30 55.51 44.01
CA GLY A 424 37.88 54.85 45.24
C GLY A 424 36.46 55.36 45.52
N PHE A 425 35.56 54.43 45.83
CA PHE A 425 34.30 54.54 46.58
C PHE A 425 33.41 55.80 46.46
N ASP A 426 32.18 55.59 45.99
CA ASP A 426 31.02 55.30 46.86
C ASP A 426 29.97 54.46 46.11
#